data_AF-A0A1A8YY63-F1
#
_entry.id   AF-A0A1A8YY63-F1
#
_cell.length_a   1.000
_cell.length_b   1.000
_cell.length_c   1.000
_cell.angle_alpha   90.00
_cell.angle_beta   90.00
_cell.angle_gamma   90.00
#
_symmetry.space_group_name_H-M   'P 1'
#
loop_
_entity.id
_entity.type
_entity.pdbx_description
1 polymer ?
#
loop_
_entity_poly.entity_id
_entity_poly.type
_entity_poly.pdbx_seq_one_letter_code
_entity_poly.pdbx_strand_id
1 'polypeptide(L)'
;MSFSESNLTPIEPSVGKLTNEGGKWENEKRDNGCNNHQVLKIIKNEMCYKDLPSKSLLMTSKVSNIKELFDEFFEDKELSKMINDCGNYVYLKYLKTVIFTINENVDMVYLQNFLQLLVNNDVCIEFNQDVAIL
;
A
#
# COMPACT_ATOMS: atom_id res chain seq x y z
N MET A 1 -57.91 14.67 -30.50
CA MET A 1 -56.59 15.12 -30.97
C MET A 1 -55.61 13.99 -30.71
N SER A 2 -55.14 13.38 -31.78
CA SER A 2 -54.17 12.29 -31.81
C SER A 2 -52.77 12.90 -31.93
N PHE A 3 -51.86 12.54 -31.03
CA PHE A 3 -50.44 12.86 -31.15
C PHE A 3 -49.65 11.58 -31.43
N SER A 4 -48.84 11.68 -32.46
CA SER A 4 -48.06 10.65 -33.15
C SER A 4 -46.86 10.15 -32.37
N GLU A 5 -46.54 8.87 -32.56
CA GLU A 5 -45.30 8.21 -32.17
C GLU A 5 -44.08 8.83 -32.85
N SER A 6 -42.95 8.90 -32.13
CA SER A 6 -41.60 9.02 -32.71
C SER A 6 -40.54 8.44 -31.76
N ASN A 7 -40.23 7.17 -32.00
CA ASN A 7 -38.96 6.45 -31.85
C ASN A 7 -37.97 6.78 -30.72
N LEU A 8 -37.83 5.81 -29.82
CA LEU A 8 -36.68 5.59 -28.94
C LEU A 8 -35.43 5.21 -29.75
N THR A 9 -34.32 5.91 -29.52
CA THR A 9 -32.97 5.33 -29.62
C THR A 9 -32.08 6.01 -28.59
N PRO A 10 -31.63 5.30 -27.54
CA PRO A 10 -30.49 5.75 -26.75
C PRO A 10 -29.24 5.64 -27.62
N ILE A 11 -28.47 6.71 -27.69
CA ILE A 11 -27.15 6.72 -28.33
C ILE A 11 -26.23 5.86 -27.46
N GLU A 12 -25.78 4.71 -27.98
CA GLU A 12 -24.65 3.97 -27.40
C GLU A 12 -23.38 4.82 -27.51
N PRO A 13 -22.63 5.05 -26.42
CA PRO A 13 -21.26 5.52 -26.54
C PRO A 13 -20.44 4.42 -27.19
N SER A 14 -19.85 4.75 -28.34
CA SER A 14 -19.09 3.83 -29.18
C SER A 14 -17.94 3.19 -28.40
N VAL A 15 -17.96 1.86 -28.36
CA VAL A 15 -16.85 1.03 -27.87
C VAL A 15 -15.66 1.18 -28.82
N GLY A 16 -14.60 1.81 -28.31
CA GLY A 16 -13.26 1.85 -28.91
C GLY A 16 -12.19 1.43 -27.89
N LYS A 17 -11.99 0.10 -27.78
CA LYS A 17 -10.78 -0.66 -27.36
C LYS A 17 -9.49 0.16 -27.12
N LEU A 18 -8.60 -0.05 -26.15
CA LEU A 18 -8.22 -1.10 -25.17
C LEU A 18 -7.13 -0.40 -24.30
N THR A 19 -7.09 -0.44 -22.96
CA THR A 19 -6.68 -1.58 -22.14
C THR A 19 -6.92 -1.27 -20.64
N ASN A 20 -7.54 -2.23 -19.93
CA ASN A 20 -7.48 -2.42 -18.47
C ASN A 20 -6.01 -2.39 -17.99
N GLU A 21 -5.61 -1.93 -16.80
CA GLU A 21 -6.15 -2.16 -15.46
C GLU A 21 -5.91 -0.94 -14.55
N GLY A 22 -6.77 0.08 -14.67
CA GLY A 22 -6.98 1.04 -13.58
C GLY A 22 -7.97 0.44 -12.60
N GLY A 23 -7.56 -0.58 -11.85
CA GLY A 23 -8.41 -1.25 -10.87
C GLY A 23 -8.96 -0.23 -9.88
N LYS A 24 -10.25 0.06 -9.98
CA LYS A 24 -11.06 0.94 -9.13
C LYS A 24 -10.51 1.08 -7.70
N TRP A 25 -9.93 2.23 -7.39
CA TRP A 25 -9.64 2.68 -6.02
C TRP A 25 -10.91 3.21 -5.34
N GLU A 26 -12.07 2.60 -5.60
CA GLU A 26 -13.35 2.94 -4.96
C GLU A 26 -13.68 1.91 -3.87
N ASN A 27 -12.77 1.76 -2.90
CA ASN A 27 -13.06 1.11 -1.62
C ASN A 27 -12.78 2.05 -0.46
N GLU A 28 -13.24 3.31 -0.55
CA GLU A 28 -13.43 4.18 0.62
C GLU A 28 -14.74 3.84 1.35
N LYS A 29 -14.93 2.58 1.72
CA LYS A 29 -16.06 2.16 2.55
C LYS A 29 -15.58 1.31 3.73
N ARG A 30 -15.35 2.02 4.85
CA ARG A 30 -15.58 1.57 6.23
C ARG A 30 -15.06 0.16 6.56
N ASP A 31 -13.76 -0.02 6.49
CA ASP A 31 -13.10 -1.03 7.32
C ASP A 31 -12.39 -0.32 8.47
N ASN A 32 -12.66 -0.76 9.70
CA ASN A 32 -11.95 -0.36 10.91
C ASN A 32 -10.54 -1.02 10.94
N GLY A 33 -9.78 -0.85 9.85
CA GLY A 33 -8.60 -1.67 9.52
C GLY A 33 -7.28 -1.06 9.95
N CYS A 34 -6.77 -0.17 9.10
CA CYS A 34 -5.53 0.58 9.26
C CYS A 34 -5.56 1.77 8.28
N ASN A 35 -5.14 2.95 8.74
CA ASN A 35 -5.14 4.17 7.94
C ASN A 35 -3.80 4.33 7.20
N ASN A 36 -3.67 3.69 6.05
CA ASN A 36 -2.46 3.73 5.23
C ASN A 36 -2.28 5.05 4.43
N HIS A 37 -2.99 6.15 4.73
CA HIS A 37 -3.00 7.34 3.87
C HIS A 37 -1.59 7.93 3.60
N GLN A 38 -0.72 7.97 4.60
CA GLN A 38 0.67 8.44 4.42
C GLN A 38 1.51 7.47 3.57
N VAL A 39 1.31 6.17 3.74
CA VAL A 39 1.97 5.13 2.95
C VAL A 39 1.55 5.21 1.47
N LEU A 40 0.26 5.46 1.21
CA LEU A 40 -0.25 5.65 -0.14
C LEU A 40 0.39 6.84 -0.85
N LYS A 41 0.74 7.93 -0.14
CA LYS A 41 1.48 9.05 -0.73
C LYS A 41 2.87 8.64 -1.21
N ILE A 42 3.55 7.75 -0.48
CA ILE A 42 4.87 7.23 -0.88
C ILE A 42 4.72 6.38 -2.14
N ILE A 43 3.77 5.43 -2.13
CA ILE A 43 3.45 4.55 -3.26
C ILE A 43 3.12 5.35 -4.53
N LYS A 44 2.36 6.44 -4.39
CA LYS A 44 2.00 7.35 -5.50
C LYS A 44 3.11 8.32 -5.90
N ASN A 45 4.28 8.22 -5.29
CA ASN A 45 5.42 9.12 -5.51
C ASN A 45 5.11 10.60 -5.19
N GLU A 46 4.23 10.83 -4.21
CA GLU A 46 3.83 12.14 -3.71
C GLU A 46 4.61 12.57 -2.45
N MET A 47 5.45 11.69 -1.90
CA MET A 47 6.25 11.91 -0.69
C MET A 47 7.66 11.37 -0.88
N CYS A 48 8.69 12.18 -0.60
CA CYS A 48 10.08 11.75 -0.67
C CYS A 48 10.62 11.38 0.72
N TYR A 49 11.82 10.77 0.75
CA TYR A 49 12.45 10.33 2.00
C TYR A 49 12.51 11.43 3.07
N LYS A 50 12.80 12.69 2.68
CA LYS A 50 12.95 13.81 3.62
C LYS A 50 11.64 14.21 4.29
N ASP A 51 10.51 13.92 3.65
CA ASP A 51 9.17 14.29 4.10
C ASP A 51 8.49 13.18 4.93
N LEU A 52 9.17 12.04 5.11
CA LEU A 52 8.65 10.93 5.90
C LEU A 52 8.43 11.36 7.36
N PRO A 53 7.24 11.13 7.95
CA PRO A 53 6.95 11.47 9.34
C PRO A 53 7.90 10.84 10.36
N SER A 54 8.38 9.64 10.04
CA SER A 54 9.35 8.88 10.82
C SER A 54 10.15 7.99 9.88
N LYS A 55 11.34 7.55 10.31
CA LYS A 55 12.12 6.53 9.58
C LYS A 55 11.76 5.12 10.02
N SER A 56 10.88 4.98 10.99
CA SER A 56 10.41 3.70 11.50
C SER A 56 8.95 3.49 11.14
N LEU A 57 8.64 2.29 10.69
CA LEU A 57 7.30 1.82 10.38
C LEU A 57 6.92 0.72 11.38
N LEU A 58 5.66 0.74 11.79
CA LEU A 58 5.01 -0.32 12.54
C LEU A 58 4.10 -1.08 11.58
N MET A 59 4.29 -2.40 11.52
CA MET A 59 3.58 -3.26 10.59
C MET A 59 2.87 -4.37 11.36
N THR A 60 1.59 -4.54 11.06
CA THR A 60 0.75 -5.60 11.62
C THR A 60 -0.06 -6.25 10.51
N SER A 61 -0.54 -7.47 10.73
CA SER A 61 -1.48 -8.11 9.81
C SER A 61 -2.60 -8.74 10.61
N LYS A 62 -3.84 -8.55 10.14
CA LYS A 62 -5.04 -9.18 10.74
C LYS A 62 -5.31 -10.56 10.15
N VAL A 63 -4.84 -10.81 8.93
CA VAL A 63 -5.20 -11.98 8.12
C VAL A 63 -4.05 -12.99 8.11
N SER A 64 -2.83 -12.53 7.88
CA SER A 64 -1.63 -13.35 7.75
C SER A 64 -0.75 -13.28 9.00
N ASN A 65 -0.01 -14.35 9.27
CA ASN A 65 1.08 -14.29 10.25
C ASN A 65 2.21 -13.46 9.63
N ILE A 66 2.32 -12.20 10.03
CA ILE A 66 3.34 -11.28 9.46
C ILE A 66 4.77 -11.84 9.58
N LYS A 67 5.04 -12.72 10.56
CA LYS A 67 6.34 -13.39 10.64
C LYS A 67 6.56 -14.34 9.48
N GLU A 68 5.58 -15.21 9.19
CA GLU A 68 5.66 -16.17 8.09
C GLU A 68 5.76 -15.45 6.75
N LEU A 69 5.00 -14.36 6.57
CA LEU A 69 5.10 -13.51 5.38
C LEU A 69 6.52 -12.96 5.18
N PHE A 70 7.15 -12.45 6.24
CA PHE A 70 8.54 -12.00 6.17
C PHE A 70 9.51 -13.16 5.97
N ASP A 71 9.29 -14.33 6.59
CA ASP A 71 10.12 -15.50 6.33
C ASP A 71 10.08 -15.87 4.83
N GLU A 72 8.89 -15.92 4.21
CA GLU A 72 8.68 -16.19 2.78
C GLU A 72 9.36 -15.15 1.88
N PHE A 73 9.25 -13.85 2.19
CA PHE A 73 9.94 -12.81 1.44
C PHE A 73 11.47 -12.97 1.47
N PHE A 74 12.01 -13.56 2.53
CA PHE A 74 13.44 -13.78 2.68
C PHE A 74 13.93 -15.11 2.08
N GLU A 75 13.03 -16.00 1.67
CA GLU A 75 13.37 -17.18 0.86
C GLU A 75 13.71 -16.78 -0.59
N ASP A 76 13.07 -15.73 -1.11
CA ASP A 76 13.37 -15.17 -2.42
C ASP A 76 14.58 -14.23 -2.38
N LYS A 77 15.57 -14.50 -3.23
CA LYS A 77 16.84 -13.76 -3.24
C LYS A 77 16.72 -12.32 -3.74
N GLU A 78 15.83 -12.05 -4.68
CA GLU A 78 15.65 -10.72 -5.24
C GLU A 78 14.82 -9.85 -4.28
N LEU A 79 13.74 -10.40 -3.73
CA LEU A 79 12.91 -9.75 -2.72
C LEU A 79 13.71 -9.48 -1.45
N SER A 80 14.43 -10.46 -0.92
CA SER A 80 15.27 -10.27 0.27
C SER A 80 16.31 -9.18 0.08
N LYS A 81 16.95 -9.11 -1.10
CA LYS A 81 17.88 -8.04 -1.42
C LYS A 81 17.18 -6.67 -1.45
N MET A 82 16.05 -6.56 -2.16
CA MET A 82 15.27 -5.31 -2.22
C MET A 82 14.86 -4.82 -0.82
N ILE A 83 14.39 -5.73 0.04
CA ILE A 83 13.97 -5.40 1.41
C ILE A 83 15.16 -4.93 2.25
N ASN A 84 16.30 -5.62 2.16
CA ASN A 84 17.52 -5.24 2.87
C ASN A 84 18.11 -3.90 2.38
N ASP A 85 17.99 -3.61 1.08
CA ASP A 85 18.38 -2.31 0.52
C ASP A 85 17.44 -1.20 1.05
N CYS A 86 16.17 -1.51 1.30
CA CYS A 86 15.20 -0.57 1.90
C CYS A 86 15.47 -0.30 3.38
N GLY A 87 15.86 -1.31 4.16
CA GLY A 87 15.95 -1.17 5.60
C GLY A 87 16.18 -2.47 6.36
N ASN A 88 16.04 -2.38 7.67
CA ASN A 88 16.15 -3.51 8.59
C ASN A 88 14.85 -3.69 9.36
N TYR A 89 14.55 -4.92 9.76
CA TYR A 89 13.33 -5.20 10.50
C TYR A 89 13.59 -5.97 11.80
N VAL A 90 12.70 -5.78 12.77
CA VAL A 90 12.66 -6.53 14.03
C VAL A 90 11.25 -7.05 14.22
N TYR A 91 11.11 -8.37 14.39
CA TYR A 91 9.82 -8.99 14.72
C TYR A 91 9.62 -9.08 16.23
N LEU A 92 8.59 -8.39 16.72
CA LEU A 92 8.18 -8.42 18.12
C LEU A 92 7.18 -9.55 18.34
N LYS A 93 7.69 -10.75 18.65
CA LYS A 93 6.90 -11.99 18.79
C LYS A 93 5.64 -11.85 19.65
N TYR A 94 5.74 -11.19 20.80
CA TYR A 94 4.61 -11.05 21.74
C TYR A 94 3.52 -10.11 21.23
N LEU A 95 3.90 -9.12 20.41
CA LEU A 95 2.98 -8.14 19.83
C LEU A 95 2.54 -8.52 18.41
N LYS A 96 3.13 -9.59 17.83
CA LYS A 96 2.95 -9.99 16.43
C LYS A 96 3.11 -8.80 15.47
N THR A 97 4.06 -7.94 15.76
CA THR A 97 4.30 -6.67 15.07
C THR A 97 5.71 -6.67 14.52
N VAL A 98 5.90 -6.12 13.31
CA VAL A 98 7.22 -5.84 12.76
C VAL A 98 7.50 -4.34 12.93
N ILE A 99 8.68 -4.02 13.47
CA ILE A 99 9.25 -2.67 13.36
C ILE A 99 10.21 -2.70 12.18
N PHE A 100 10.00 -1.84 11.19
CA PHE A 100 10.88 -1.69 10.04
C PHE A 100 11.54 -0.31 10.05
N THR A 101 12.86 -0.26 10.03
CA THR A 101 13.64 0.99 10.00
C THR A 101 14.19 1.21 8.59
N ILE A 102 13.78 2.31 7.97
CA ILE A 102 14.15 2.70 6.60
C ILE A 102 15.56 3.31 6.59
N ASN A 103 16.43 2.83 5.69
CA ASN A 103 17.79 3.33 5.53
C ASN A 103 17.83 4.80 5.06
N GLU A 104 18.85 5.56 5.47
CA GLU A 104 19.00 7.00 5.14
C GLU A 104 19.12 7.32 3.64
N ASN A 105 19.65 6.38 2.86
CA ASN A 105 19.85 6.52 1.42
C ASN A 105 19.02 5.50 0.63
N VAL A 106 17.84 5.15 1.14
CA VAL A 106 16.95 4.21 0.46
C VAL A 106 16.60 4.70 -0.94
N ASP A 107 16.60 3.78 -1.91
CA ASP A 107 16.01 4.03 -3.22
C ASP A 107 14.48 4.09 -3.06
N MET A 108 13.90 5.25 -3.37
CA MET A 108 12.46 5.48 -3.22
C MET A 108 11.62 4.54 -4.10
N VAL A 109 12.16 4.08 -5.24
CA VAL A 109 11.47 3.11 -6.11
C VAL A 109 11.41 1.75 -5.41
N TYR A 110 12.49 1.32 -4.75
CA TYR A 110 12.48 0.08 -3.98
C TYR A 110 11.56 0.18 -2.77
N LEU A 111 11.56 1.31 -2.06
CA LEU A 111 10.64 1.53 -0.95
C LEU A 111 9.18 1.51 -1.42
N GLN A 112 8.86 2.11 -2.56
CA GLN A 112 7.52 2.08 -3.16
C GLN A 112 7.09 0.64 -3.45
N ASN A 113 7.94 -0.14 -4.13
CA ASN A 113 7.65 -1.52 -4.48
C ASN A 113 7.46 -2.39 -3.23
N PHE A 114 8.30 -2.20 -2.21
CA PHE A 114 8.19 -2.91 -0.94
C PHE A 114 6.89 -2.57 -0.19
N LEU A 115 6.55 -1.28 -0.08
CA LEU A 115 5.31 -0.86 0.59
C LEU A 115 4.06 -1.34 -0.17
N GLN A 116 4.09 -1.31 -1.50
CA GLN A 116 3.01 -1.84 -2.34
C GLN A 116 2.85 -3.35 -2.14
N LEU A 117 3.95 -4.10 -2.08
CA LEU A 117 3.93 -5.54 -1.83
C LEU A 117 3.27 -5.86 -0.47
N LEU A 118 3.64 -5.13 0.58
CA LEU A 118 3.05 -5.29 1.91
C LEU A 118 1.55 -5.00 1.92
N VAL A 119 1.13 -3.88 1.32
CA VAL A 119 -0.30 -3.51 1.22
C VAL A 119 -1.10 -4.55 0.44
N ASN A 120 -0.54 -5.11 -0.64
CA ASN A 120 -1.17 -6.19 -1.41
C ASN A 120 -1.30 -7.51 -0.64
N ASN A 121 -0.55 -7.68 0.46
CA ASN A 121 -0.61 -8.82 1.36
C ASN A 121 -1.36 -8.49 2.67
N ASP A 122 -2.26 -7.51 2.64
CA ASP A 122 -3.11 -7.06 3.74
C ASP A 122 -2.33 -6.62 5.00
N VAL A 123 -1.10 -6.14 4.83
CA VAL A 123 -0.31 -5.58 5.91
C VAL A 123 -0.75 -4.14 6.18
N CYS A 124 -1.06 -3.90 7.44
CA CYS A 124 -1.35 -2.59 8.02
C CYS A 124 -0.02 -1.90 8.37
N ILE A 125 0.22 -0.69 7.86
CA ILE A 125 1.51 -0.01 7.97
C ILE A 125 1.29 1.41 8.50
N GLU A 126 1.94 1.73 9.62
CA GLU A 126 1.86 3.04 10.26
C GLU A 126 3.27 3.58 10.51
N PHE A 127 3.45 4.90 10.41
CA PHE A 127 4.69 5.49 10.88
C PHE A 127 4.74 5.41 12.40
N ASN A 128 5.89 5.01 12.95
CA ASN A 128 6.13 5.10 14.37
C ASN A 128 6.12 6.59 14.73
N GLN A 129 4.99 7.07 15.23
CA GLN A 129 4.86 8.43 15.72
C GLN A 129 5.64 8.48 17.02
N ASP A 130 6.77 9.18 17.02
CA ASP A 130 7.36 9.61 18.29
C ASP A 130 6.24 10.34 19.03
N VAL A 131 5.86 9.80 20.19
CA VAL A 131 5.03 10.57 21.13
C VAL A 131 5.87 11.79 21.42
N ALA A 132 5.48 12.94 20.88
CA ALA A 132 6.05 14.21 21.29
C ALA A 132 5.82 14.28 22.80
N ILE A 133 6.85 13.99 23.58
CA ILE A 133 6.86 14.26 25.01
C ILE A 133 6.87 15.78 25.08
N LEU A 134 5.67 16.35 25.19
CA LEU A 134 5.42 17.77 25.46
C LEU A 134 6.00 18.15 26.83
#